data_AF-A0A1Z2R952-F1
#
_entry.id   AF-A0A1Z2R952-F1
#
_cell.length_a   1.000
_cell.length_b   1.000
_cell.length_c   1.000
_cell.angle_alpha   90.00
_cell.angle_beta   90.00
_cell.angle_gamma   90.00
#
_symmetry.space_group_name_H-M   'P 1'
#
loop_
_entity.id
_entity.type
_entity.pdbx_description
1 polymer ?
#
loop_
_entity_poly.entity_id
_entity_poly.type
_entity_poly.pdbx_seq_one_letter_code
_entity_poly.pdbx_strand_id
1 'polypeptide(L)'
;MTDLKSKKLIQIQNEIFALCKILMKQHYRSNKKTAAIVAMLGLNLTGSQVVEMMQEIEGEKVSLSSVHKARERYRPIVKMLQEETNRLYSLHGFI
;
A
#
# COMPACT_ATOMS: atom_id res chain seq x y z
N MET A 1 -15.69 20.46 7.61
CA MET A 1 -14.73 19.67 8.43
C MET A 1 -14.29 18.37 7.76
N THR A 2 -15.11 17.72 6.93
CA THR A 2 -14.80 16.49 6.19
C THR A 2 -13.71 16.65 5.12
N ASP A 3 -13.66 17.79 4.43
CA ASP A 3 -12.72 18.04 3.33
C ASP A 3 -11.22 17.99 3.76
N LEU A 4 -10.89 18.51 4.94
CA LEU A 4 -9.49 18.54 5.41
C LEU A 4 -8.97 17.16 5.80
N LYS A 5 -9.79 16.32 6.45
CA LYS A 5 -9.40 14.95 6.80
C LYS A 5 -9.24 14.10 5.55
N SER A 6 -10.13 14.22 4.57
CA SER A 6 -10.01 13.51 3.29
C SER A 6 -8.75 13.93 2.51
N LYS A 7 -8.43 15.23 2.47
CA LYS A 7 -7.19 15.73 1.85
C LYS A 7 -5.94 15.14 2.49
N LYS A 8 -5.89 15.07 3.82
CA LYS A 8 -4.78 14.45 4.56
C LYS A 8 -4.66 12.96 4.28
N LEU A 9 -5.78 12.23 4.22
CA LEU A 9 -5.77 10.82 3.89
C LEU A 9 -5.18 10.56 2.50
N ILE A 10 -5.60 11.34 1.50
CA ILE A 10 -5.07 11.27 0.13
C ILE A 10 -3.57 11.57 0.11
N GLN A 11 -3.14 12.57 0.87
CA GLN A 11 -1.73 12.91 0.98
C GLN A 11 -0.90 11.75 1.55
N ILE A 12 -1.34 11.15 2.66
CA ILE A 12 -0.67 9.98 3.26
C ILE A 12 -0.60 8.83 2.27
N GLN A 13 -1.69 8.53 1.58
CA GLN A 13 -1.71 7.48 0.55
C GLN A 13 -0.66 7.76 -0.53
N ASN A 14 -0.62 8.98 -1.06
CA ASN A 14 0.36 9.37 -2.08
C ASN A 14 1.81 9.24 -1.60
N GLU A 15 2.09 9.63 -0.34
CA GLU A 15 3.42 9.51 0.27
C GLU A 15 3.84 8.03 0.40
N ILE A 16 2.95 7.16 0.88
CA ILE A 16 3.19 5.72 0.98
C ILE A 16 3.40 5.08 -0.39
N PHE A 17 2.61 5.46 -1.41
CA PHE A 17 2.80 5.00 -2.78
C PHE A 17 4.15 5.46 -3.37
N ALA A 18 4.57 6.70 -3.09
CA ALA A 18 5.87 7.21 -3.52
C ALA A 18 7.03 6.45 -2.85
N LEU A 19 6.95 6.26 -1.52
CA LEU A 19 7.94 5.51 -0.76
C LEU A 19 8.04 4.06 -1.25
N CYS A 20 6.91 3.40 -1.49
CA CYS A 20 6.87 2.05 -2.04
C CYS A 20 7.62 1.95 -3.37
N LYS A 21 7.41 2.93 -4.29
CA LYS A 21 8.13 2.96 -5.57
C LYS A 21 9.65 3.09 -5.40
N ILE A 22 10.10 3.91 -4.45
CA ILE A 22 11.52 4.10 -4.15
C ILE A 22 12.12 2.80 -3.62
N LEU A 23 11.53 2.23 -2.57
CA LEU A 23 12.03 1.00 -1.92
C LEU A 23 12.03 -0.18 -2.89
N MET A 24 10.97 -0.33 -3.69
CA MET A 24 10.92 -1.41 -4.67
C MET A 24 11.95 -1.24 -5.78
N LYS A 25 12.17 -0.03 -6.31
CA LYS A 25 13.20 0.21 -7.34
C LYS A 25 14.62 -0.06 -6.83
N GLN A 26 14.89 0.25 -5.56
CA GLN A 26 16.21 0.05 -4.96
C GLN A 26 16.55 -1.44 -4.77
N HIS A 27 15.55 -2.26 -4.44
CA HIS A 27 15.79 -3.65 -4.03
C HIS A 27 15.32 -4.69 -5.07
N TYR A 28 14.45 -4.34 -6.01
CA TYR A 28 13.81 -5.32 -6.90
C TYR A 28 13.46 -4.77 -8.29
N ARG A 29 13.59 -5.62 -9.32
CA ARG A 29 12.81 -5.44 -10.56
C ARG A 29 11.38 -5.94 -10.31
N SER A 30 10.42 -5.02 -10.31
CA SER A 30 8.99 -5.34 -10.07
C SER A 30 8.10 -4.63 -11.08
N ASN A 31 7.00 -5.27 -11.47
CA ASN A 31 6.01 -4.68 -12.38
C ASN A 31 5.02 -3.79 -11.62
N LYS A 32 4.30 -2.93 -12.34
CA LYS A 32 3.32 -1.98 -11.78
C LYS A 32 2.31 -2.67 -10.85
N LYS A 33 1.82 -3.84 -11.26
CA LYS A 33 0.86 -4.66 -10.51
C LYS A 33 1.38 -5.09 -9.14
N THR A 34 2.61 -5.58 -9.07
CA THR A 34 3.23 -5.99 -7.79
C THR A 34 3.46 -4.78 -6.89
N ALA A 35 3.87 -3.65 -7.47
CA ALA A 35 4.05 -2.42 -6.72
C ALA A 35 2.74 -1.89 -6.11
N ALA A 36 1.63 -1.97 -6.84
CA ALA A 36 0.32 -1.62 -6.32
C ALA A 36 -0.09 -2.53 -5.14
N ILE A 37 0.08 -3.85 -5.29
CA ILE A 37 -0.20 -4.82 -4.21
C ILE A 37 0.63 -4.51 -2.95
N VAL A 38 1.93 -4.26 -3.09
CA VAL A 38 2.83 -3.97 -1.96
C VAL A 38 2.46 -2.66 -1.28
N ALA A 39 2.13 -1.61 -2.06
CA ALA A 39 1.68 -0.33 -1.50
C ALA A 39 0.36 -0.48 -0.73
N MET A 40 -0.62 -1.20 -1.27
CA MET A 40 -1.90 -1.45 -0.60
C MET A 40 -1.73 -2.26 0.70
N LEU A 41 -0.87 -3.28 0.72
CA LEU A 41 -0.51 -3.99 1.94
C LEU A 41 0.21 -3.06 2.95
N GLY A 42 1.02 -2.13 2.45
CA GLY A 42 1.67 -1.07 3.23
C GLY A 42 0.67 -0.15 3.93
N LEU A 43 -0.46 0.15 3.28
CA LEU A 43 -1.59 0.89 3.84
C LEU A 43 -2.45 0.09 4.84
N ASN A 44 -1.90 -1.01 5.39
CA ASN A 44 -2.58 -1.92 6.32
C ASN A 44 -3.84 -2.60 5.77
N LEU A 45 -4.01 -2.69 4.45
CA LEU A 45 -5.12 -3.46 3.87
C LEU A 45 -4.87 -4.96 4.02
N THR A 46 -5.95 -5.70 4.28
CA THR A 46 -5.93 -7.17 4.30
C THR A 46 -5.81 -7.73 2.89
N GLY A 47 -5.39 -9.00 2.77
CA GLY A 47 -5.25 -9.64 1.47
C GLY A 47 -6.54 -9.64 0.64
N SER A 48 -7.71 -9.81 1.28
CA SER A 48 -9.01 -9.77 0.61
C SER A 48 -9.34 -8.37 0.11
N GLN A 49 -9.12 -7.34 0.93
CA GLN A 49 -9.32 -5.94 0.52
C GLN A 49 -8.41 -5.57 -0.65
N VAL A 50 -7.16 -6.03 -0.67
CA VAL A 50 -6.25 -5.81 -1.80
C VAL A 50 -6.81 -6.44 -3.08
N VAL A 51 -7.36 -7.66 -3.00
CA VAL A 51 -7.96 -8.33 -4.17
C VAL A 51 -9.13 -7.53 -4.73
N GLU A 52 -10.04 -7.09 -3.85
CA GLU A 52 -11.20 -6.28 -4.21
C GLU A 52 -10.76 -4.95 -4.84
N MET A 53 -9.89 -4.21 -4.16
CA MET A 53 -9.45 -2.88 -4.61
C MET A 53 -8.62 -2.92 -5.89
N MET A 54 -7.81 -3.96 -6.12
CA MET A 54 -7.08 -4.12 -7.38
C MET A 54 -8.03 -4.30 -8.57
N GLN A 55 -9.16 -5.00 -8.37
CA GLN A 55 -10.18 -5.16 -9.41
C GLN A 55 -10.98 -3.87 -9.62
N GLU A 56 -11.34 -3.17 -8.54
CA GLU A 56 -12.17 -1.95 -8.60
C GLU A 56 -11.40 -0.73 -9.15
N ILE A 57 -10.14 -0.56 -8.74
CA ILE A 57 -9.37 0.66 -9.01
C ILE A 57 -8.46 0.48 -10.22
N GLU A 58 -7.74 -0.63 -10.30
CA GLU A 58 -6.77 -0.87 -11.38
C GLU A 58 -7.34 -1.72 -12.52
N GLY A 59 -8.57 -2.23 -12.39
CA GLY A 59 -9.17 -3.16 -13.36
C GLY A 59 -8.42 -4.49 -13.46
N GLU A 60 -7.57 -4.78 -12.47
CA GLU A 60 -6.59 -5.86 -12.51
C GLU A 60 -7.06 -7.04 -11.67
N LYS A 61 -7.35 -8.16 -12.33
CA LYS A 61 -7.70 -9.38 -11.61
C LYS A 61 -6.47 -9.95 -10.92
N VAL A 62 -6.54 -10.05 -9.59
CA VAL A 62 -5.49 -10.64 -8.75
C VAL A 62 -6.07 -11.73 -7.87
N SER A 63 -5.28 -12.75 -7.57
CA SER A 63 -5.69 -13.82 -6.64
C SER A 63 -5.14 -13.55 -5.24
N LEU A 64 -5.80 -14.06 -4.21
CA LEU A 64 -5.28 -14.06 -2.84
C LEU A 64 -3.89 -14.71 -2.76
N SER A 65 -3.65 -15.78 -3.52
CA SER A 65 -2.33 -16.43 -3.59
C SER A 65 -1.25 -15.48 -4.12
N SER A 66 -1.55 -14.70 -5.16
CA SER A 66 -0.63 -13.69 -5.70
C SER A 66 -0.31 -12.60 -4.68
N VAL A 67 -1.31 -12.15 -3.92
CA VAL A 67 -1.13 -11.17 -2.84
C VAL A 67 -0.26 -11.74 -1.72
N HIS A 68 -0.50 -12.99 -1.31
CA HIS A 68 0.32 -13.67 -0.31
C HIS A 68 1.79 -13.79 -0.75
N LYS A 69 2.03 -14.26 -1.99
CA LYS A 69 3.37 -14.35 -2.56
C LYS A 69 4.08 -12.99 -2.60
N ALA A 70 3.37 -11.93 -2.95
CA ALA A 70 3.93 -10.58 -2.91
C ALA A 70 4.26 -10.15 -1.48
N ARG A 71 3.37 -10.39 -0.51
CA ARG A 71 3.62 -10.06 0.91
C ARG A 71 4.85 -10.77 1.45
N GLU A 72 5.05 -12.04 1.13
CA GLU A 72 6.21 -12.81 1.59
C GLU A 72 7.50 -12.33 0.91
N ARG A 73 7.47 -12.19 -0.42
CA ARG A 73 8.64 -11.76 -1.19
C ARG A 73 9.12 -10.36 -0.83
N TYR A 74 8.19 -9.45 -0.53
CA TYR A 74 8.45 -8.06 -0.21
C TYR A 74 8.23 -7.76 1.27
N ARG A 75 8.29 -8.77 2.14
CA ARG A 75 8.00 -8.65 3.59
C ARG A 75 8.73 -7.49 4.27
N PRO A 76 10.03 -7.23 4.03
CA PRO A 76 10.73 -6.10 4.65
C PRO A 76 10.13 -4.74 4.22
N ILE A 77 9.82 -4.59 2.93
CA ILE A 77 9.22 -3.37 2.39
C ILE A 77 7.81 -3.17 2.94
N VAL A 78 6.98 -4.22 2.95
CA VAL A 78 5.63 -4.15 3.51
C VAL A 78 5.68 -3.71 4.97
N LYS A 79 6.59 -4.28 5.79
CA LYS A 79 6.73 -3.86 7.20
C LYS A 79 7.10 -2.38 7.35
N MET A 80 8.11 -1.91 6.61
CA MET A 80 8.51 -0.49 6.66
C MET A 80 7.36 0.44 6.25
N LEU A 81 6.60 0.09 5.21
CA LEU A 81 5.45 0.88 4.78
C LEU A 81 4.31 0.89 5.81
N GLN A 82 4.08 -0.23 6.50
CA GLN A 82 3.08 -0.32 7.58
C GLN A 82 3.47 0.52 8.80
N GLU A 83 4.74 0.47 9.19
CA GLU A 83 5.29 1.32 10.26
C GLU A 83 5.12 2.81 9.93
N GLU A 84 5.46 3.21 8.70
CA GLU A 84 5.30 4.59 8.25
C GLU A 84 3.83 5.01 8.15
N THR A 85 2.96 4.12 7.66
CA THR A 85 1.51 4.37 7.61
C THR A 85 0.96 4.60 9.00
N ASN A 86 1.31 3.75 9.97
CA ASN A 86 0.89 3.91 11.36
C ASN A 86 1.39 5.22 11.96
N ARG A 87 2.65 5.57 11.71
CA ARG A 87 3.24 6.85 12.15
C ARG A 87 2.46 8.05 11.62
N LEU A 88 2.14 8.05 10.33
CA LEU A 88 1.38 9.12 9.68
C LEU A 88 -0.07 9.18 10.15
N TYR A 89 -0.73 8.03 10.35
CA TYR A 89 -2.09 7.97 10.88
C TYR A 89 -2.18 8.53 12.30
N SER A 90 -1.25 8.17 13.19
CA SER A 90 -1.17 8.73 14.54
C SER A 90 -0.88 10.23 14.52
N LEU A 91 0.07 10.68 13.71
CA LEU A 91 0.42 12.11 13.58
C LEU A 91 -0.78 12.98 13.15
N HIS A 92 -1.67 12.42 12.32
CA HIS A 92 -2.83 13.13 11.80
C HIS A 92 -4.15 12.82 12.52
N GLY A 93 -4.11 12.02 13.60
CA GLY A 93 -5.28 11.71 14.44
C GLY A 93 -6.31 10.83 13.74
N PHE A 94 -5.86 9.89 12.91
CA PHE A 94 -6.69 8.85 12.29
C PHE A 94 -6.81 7.59 13.16
N ILE A 95 -5.82 7.36 14.03
CA ILE A 95 -5.75 6.28 15.03
C ILE A 95 -5.15 6.79 16.32
#